data_AF-A0A382JYP5-F1
#
_entry.id   AF-A0A382JYP5-F1
#
_cell.length_a   1.000
_cell.length_b   1.000
_cell.length_c   1.000
_cell.angle_alpha   90.00
_cell.angle_beta   90.00
_cell.angle_gamma   90.00
#
_symmetry.space_group_name_H-M   'P 1'
#
loop_
_entity.id
_entity.type
_entity.pdbx_description
1 polymer ?
#
loop_
_entity_poly.entity_id
_entity_poly.type
_entity_poly.pdbx_seq_one_letter_code
_entity_poly.pdbx_strand_id
1 'polypeptide(L)'
;MNNIRINLVAVLILCGLIHAQDFTGNYEVNYIDVNYIVTVRDTVQQDANGDDFTLETDALADYSIYMGWPMADDDEGWVDYPLITFEPGDTAGALANYFPTPEWLAAAGIALNVDLNTNGNFTINEGSTYPTTNLVDCVTVPSIPGVSENGTWTDGGFDGITNDTDHSYTIGWGIVESGVFAHFIAPDLGNWTYGTEYGFGTENESWGRLISYYDDTWTNSLGVDIYWQAIDGPASGLGVVDPTDTLYTPETEGSLNSIYGTATVPGDSITILLAAAAAANYGLTINVPADNPPYMFGGEGGAGTGTTDLRWGYVFDPSGDLIGGGDGELFSGDEGLQFTGYYLTYNFLNTALAIQEGVEDA
;
A
#
# COMPACT_ATOMS: atom_id res chain seq x y z
N MET A 1 -4.02 11.16 11.46
CA MET A 1 -4.19 10.83 10.03
C MET A 1 -3.04 9.90 9.65
N ASN A 2 -3.32 8.77 9.02
CA ASN A 2 -2.28 7.77 8.73
C ASN A 2 -1.38 8.29 7.61
N ASN A 3 -0.13 8.55 7.96
CA ASN A 3 0.90 9.03 7.06
C ASN A 3 1.38 7.86 6.19
N ILE A 4 0.72 7.67 5.04
CA ILE A 4 1.01 6.61 4.08
C ILE A 4 1.32 7.19 2.68
N ARG A 5 2.25 6.56 1.97
CA ARG A 5 2.67 6.80 0.60
C ARG A 5 2.41 5.54 -0.22
N ILE A 6 1.61 5.64 -1.27
CA ILE A 6 1.38 4.54 -2.20
C ILE A 6 2.31 4.70 -3.40
N ASN A 7 3.09 3.65 -3.68
CA ASN A 7 3.89 3.51 -4.88
C ASN A 7 3.17 2.57 -5.84
N LEU A 8 2.78 3.07 -7.00
CA LEU A 8 2.20 2.33 -8.11
C LEU A 8 3.30 1.95 -9.08
N VAL A 9 3.52 0.65 -9.31
CA VAL A 9 4.35 0.16 -10.42
C VAL A 9 3.45 -0.58 -11.39
N ALA A 10 3.44 -0.16 -12.64
CA ALA A 10 2.54 -0.71 -13.64
C ALA A 10 3.21 -1.00 -14.97
N VAL A 11 2.82 -2.12 -15.56
CA VAL A 11 3.22 -2.58 -16.89
C VAL A 11 1.98 -2.93 -17.70
N LEU A 12 1.87 -2.31 -18.88
CA LEU A 12 0.84 -2.59 -19.87
C LEU A 12 1.49 -3.06 -21.16
N ILE A 13 0.98 -4.16 -21.73
CA ILE A 13 1.31 -4.56 -23.09
C ILE A 13 0.06 -4.43 -23.95
N LEU A 14 0.19 -3.70 -25.04
CA LEU A 14 -0.87 -3.22 -25.90
C LEU A 14 -0.64 -3.75 -27.33
N CYS A 15 -1.64 -4.42 -27.90
CA CYS A 15 -1.63 -4.90 -29.30
C CYS A 15 -2.68 -4.17 -30.13
N GLY A 16 -2.34 -3.70 -31.35
CA GLY A 16 -3.20 -2.76 -32.08
C GLY A 16 -3.32 -2.96 -33.58
N LEU A 17 -4.32 -2.29 -34.17
CA LEU A 17 -4.48 -2.09 -35.61
C LEU A 17 -3.83 -0.75 -35.98
N ILE A 18 -2.67 -0.81 -36.64
CA ILE A 18 -1.74 0.32 -36.79
C ILE A 18 -1.66 0.90 -38.20
N HIS A 19 -1.26 2.18 -38.27
CA HIS A 19 -0.87 2.86 -39.51
C HIS A 19 0.66 2.92 -39.63
N ALA A 20 1.18 2.76 -40.85
CA ALA A 20 2.61 2.64 -41.11
C ALA A 20 3.36 3.97 -40.86
N GLN A 21 4.50 3.87 -40.16
CA GLN A 21 5.56 4.87 -39.87
C GLN A 21 5.70 5.38 -38.43
N ASP A 22 4.76 5.12 -37.52
CA ASP A 22 4.92 5.43 -36.10
C ASP A 22 4.11 4.47 -35.20
N PHE A 23 4.12 4.68 -33.88
CA PHE A 23 3.30 3.90 -32.94
C PHE A 23 1.86 4.41 -32.83
N THR A 24 1.41 5.28 -33.73
CA THR A 24 0.02 5.74 -33.72
C THR A 24 -0.91 4.60 -34.09
N GLY A 25 -1.93 4.36 -33.26
CA GLY A 25 -2.88 3.29 -33.51
C GLY A 25 -3.89 3.10 -32.40
N ASN A 26 -4.87 2.24 -32.69
CA ASN A 26 -5.82 1.73 -31.70
C ASN A 26 -5.27 0.44 -31.10
N TYR A 27 -5.11 0.41 -29.78
CA TYR A 27 -4.54 -0.72 -29.05
C TYR A 27 -5.53 -1.32 -28.07
N GLU A 28 -5.48 -2.64 -27.95
CA GLU A 28 -6.16 -3.43 -26.93
C GLU A 28 -5.12 -4.08 -26.01
N VAL A 29 -5.35 -4.00 -24.71
CA VAL A 29 -4.44 -4.57 -23.71
C VAL A 29 -4.49 -6.10 -23.72
N ASN A 30 -3.32 -6.73 -23.64
CA ASN A 30 -3.20 -8.19 -23.61
C ASN A 30 -2.43 -8.71 -22.37
N TYR A 31 -1.85 -7.80 -21.58
CA TYR A 31 -1.16 -8.07 -20.32
C TYR A 31 -1.25 -6.83 -19.41
N ILE A 32 -1.53 -7.06 -18.13
CA ILE A 32 -1.49 -6.02 -17.09
C ILE A 32 -0.77 -6.56 -15.87
N ASP A 33 0.16 -5.79 -15.33
CA ASP A 33 0.75 -6.00 -14.01
C ASP A 33 0.78 -4.67 -13.27
N VAL A 34 -0.09 -4.52 -12.27
CA VAL A 34 -0.22 -3.29 -11.49
C VAL A 34 -0.03 -3.62 -10.02
N ASN A 35 1.02 -3.07 -9.41
CA ASN A 35 1.38 -3.30 -8.02
C ASN A 35 1.28 -1.99 -7.24
N TYR A 36 0.48 -2.01 -6.18
CA TYR A 36 0.39 -0.96 -5.18
C TYR A 36 1.23 -1.37 -3.98
N ILE A 37 2.26 -0.61 -3.67
CA ILE A 37 3.11 -0.79 -2.48
C ILE A 37 2.82 0.36 -1.55
N VAL A 38 2.42 0.04 -0.33
CA VAL A 38 1.98 1.00 0.67
C VAL A 38 3.08 1.16 1.70
N THR A 39 3.66 2.35 1.74
CA THR A 39 4.81 2.68 2.59
C THR A 39 4.40 3.73 3.61
N VAL A 40 4.84 3.60 4.85
CA VAL A 40 4.65 4.65 5.86
C VAL A 40 5.55 5.82 5.53
N ARG A 41 5.04 7.04 5.58
CA ARG A 41 5.77 8.28 5.27
C ARG A 41 5.97 9.09 6.53
N ASP A 42 6.88 10.05 6.45
CA ASP A 42 7.06 11.03 7.52
C ASP A 42 5.89 12.04 7.56
N THR A 43 5.72 12.69 8.71
CA THR A 43 4.83 13.84 8.93
C THR A 43 5.34 15.10 8.24
N VAL A 44 6.64 15.14 7.92
CA VAL A 44 7.23 16.22 7.12
C VAL A 44 6.74 16.09 5.67
N GLN A 45 6.03 17.10 5.21
CA GLN A 45 5.49 17.21 3.85
C GLN A 45 6.22 18.32 3.08
N GLN A 46 6.11 18.33 1.75
CA GLN A 46 6.64 19.41 0.91
C GLN A 46 5.50 20.22 0.33
N ASP A 47 5.61 21.55 0.37
CA ASP A 47 4.64 22.44 -0.25
C ASP A 47 4.84 22.51 -1.78
N ALA A 48 3.99 23.27 -2.47
CA ALA A 48 4.10 23.45 -3.92
C ALA A 48 5.42 24.10 -4.38
N ASN A 49 6.20 24.70 -3.46
CA ASN A 49 7.50 25.31 -3.74
C ASN A 49 8.67 24.38 -3.38
N GLY A 50 8.39 23.19 -2.82
CA GLY A 50 9.40 22.24 -2.36
C GLY A 50 9.96 22.56 -0.97
N ASP A 51 9.31 23.44 -0.20
CA ASP A 51 9.71 23.74 1.18
C ASP A 51 9.07 22.74 2.14
N ASP A 52 9.87 22.19 3.06
CA ASP A 52 9.42 21.24 4.06
C ASP A 52 8.55 21.92 5.13
N PHE A 53 7.39 21.34 5.45
CA PHE A 53 6.50 21.77 6.51
C PHE A 53 5.82 20.58 7.22
N THR A 54 5.28 20.82 8.40
CA THR A 54 4.49 19.84 9.17
C THR A 54 3.21 20.51 9.61
N LEU A 55 2.06 19.87 9.39
CA LEU A 55 0.79 20.38 9.87
C LEU A 55 0.68 20.21 11.39
N GLU A 56 -0.01 21.12 12.08
CA GLU A 56 -0.28 20.96 13.52
C GLU A 56 -1.04 19.66 13.80
N THR A 57 -1.90 19.24 12.88
CA THR A 57 -2.63 17.95 12.93
C THR A 57 -1.72 16.74 12.81
N ASP A 58 -0.56 16.88 12.16
CA ASP A 58 0.40 15.78 11.98
C ASP A 58 1.25 15.56 13.24
N ALA A 59 1.25 16.50 14.20
CA ALA A 59 1.91 16.32 15.50
C ALA A 59 1.29 15.20 16.34
N LEU A 60 0.07 14.77 15.99
CA LEU A 60 -0.64 13.64 16.59
C LEU A 60 -0.50 12.35 15.77
N ALA A 61 0.38 12.31 14.77
CA ALA A 61 0.59 11.11 13.97
C ALA A 61 1.21 10.00 14.84
N ASP A 62 0.54 8.85 14.86
CA ASP A 62 1.07 7.62 15.39
C ASP A 62 1.28 6.63 14.23
N TYR A 63 2.38 5.90 14.30
CA TYR A 63 2.77 4.89 13.33
C TYR A 63 2.49 3.48 13.81
N SER A 64 1.68 3.31 14.85
CA SER A 64 1.33 2.00 15.39
C SER A 64 -0.11 1.62 15.09
N ILE A 65 -0.33 0.35 14.77
CA ILE A 65 -1.67 -0.23 14.78
C ILE A 65 -1.97 -0.62 16.21
N TYR A 66 -2.97 0.04 16.80
CA TYR A 66 -3.44 -0.28 18.13
C TYR A 66 -4.59 -1.26 18.09
N MET A 67 -4.67 -2.03 19.15
CA MET A 67 -5.89 -2.67 19.55
C MET A 67 -6.36 -2.04 20.84
N GLY A 68 -7.59 -1.55 20.81
CA GLY A 68 -8.25 -0.89 21.93
C GLY A 68 -9.51 -1.61 22.36
N TRP A 69 -9.86 -1.44 23.64
CA TRP A 69 -11.08 -2.00 24.22
C TRP A 69 -11.80 -0.97 25.10
N PRO A 70 -13.15 -0.84 25.05
CA PRO A 70 -14.10 -1.59 24.22
C PRO A 70 -14.04 -1.26 22.72
N MET A 71 -13.40 -0.14 22.38
CA MET A 71 -13.03 0.27 21.04
C MET A 71 -11.63 0.91 21.08
N ALA A 72 -10.96 0.96 19.94
CA ALA A 72 -9.73 1.74 19.77
C ALA A 72 -10.12 3.19 19.49
N ASP A 73 -10.00 4.04 20.52
CA ASP A 73 -10.27 5.48 20.45
C ASP A 73 -9.59 6.19 21.61
N ASP A 74 -9.04 7.37 21.36
CA ASP A 74 -8.26 8.14 22.34
C ASP A 74 -9.13 8.65 23.50
N ASP A 75 -10.44 8.82 23.29
CA ASP A 75 -11.36 9.39 24.29
C ASP A 75 -12.25 8.33 24.98
N GLU A 76 -12.54 7.21 24.29
CA GLU A 76 -13.52 6.20 24.73
C GLU A 76 -12.90 4.80 24.92
N GLY A 77 -11.66 4.61 24.48
CA GLY A 77 -10.83 3.45 24.77
C GLY A 77 -10.45 3.42 26.25
N TRP A 78 -10.67 2.28 26.89
CA TRP A 78 -10.27 2.11 28.30
C TRP A 78 -8.84 1.60 28.40
N VAL A 79 -8.39 0.87 27.38
CA VAL A 79 -7.08 0.27 27.30
C VAL A 79 -6.69 0.07 25.84
N ASP A 80 -5.51 0.58 25.48
CA ASP A 80 -4.94 0.46 24.14
C ASP A 80 -3.52 -0.13 24.20
N TYR A 81 -3.21 -1.00 23.24
CA TYR A 81 -1.88 -1.61 23.10
C TYR A 81 -1.43 -1.59 21.63
N PRO A 82 -0.17 -1.21 21.35
CA PRO A 82 0.37 -1.30 20.01
C PRO A 82 0.58 -2.78 19.64
N LEU A 83 0.05 -3.21 18.50
CA LEU A 83 0.26 -4.55 17.94
C LEU A 83 1.48 -4.61 17.02
N ILE A 84 1.63 -3.57 16.20
CA ILE A 84 2.76 -3.37 15.32
C ILE A 84 3.03 -1.88 15.24
N THR A 85 4.29 -1.50 15.29
CA THR A 85 4.76 -0.13 15.11
C THR A 85 5.60 -0.10 13.85
N PHE A 86 5.34 0.89 13.01
CA PHE A 86 6.09 1.16 11.80
C PHE A 86 7.04 2.34 12.02
N GLU A 87 8.13 2.35 11.27
CA GLU A 87 8.95 3.54 11.06
C GLU A 87 8.66 4.15 9.67
N PRO A 88 8.82 5.47 9.49
CA PRO A 88 8.79 6.06 8.15
C PRO A 88 9.74 5.33 7.20
N GLY A 89 9.21 4.86 6.07
CA GLY A 89 9.89 4.02 5.09
C GLY A 89 9.47 2.55 5.12
N ASP A 90 8.81 2.08 6.18
CA ASP A 90 8.34 0.70 6.27
C ASP A 90 7.17 0.42 5.33
N THR A 91 7.08 -0.81 4.82
CA THR A 91 5.94 -1.25 4.01
C THR A 91 4.80 -1.70 4.92
N ALA A 92 3.71 -0.94 4.95
CA ALA A 92 2.50 -1.25 5.71
C ALA A 92 1.55 -2.22 4.97
N GLY A 93 1.68 -2.34 3.64
CA GLY A 93 0.86 -3.24 2.85
C GLY A 93 1.24 -3.27 1.38
N ALA A 94 0.67 -4.24 0.65
CA ALA A 94 0.81 -4.31 -0.79
C ALA A 94 -0.42 -4.97 -1.42
N LEU A 95 -0.75 -4.56 -2.65
CA LEU A 95 -1.80 -5.16 -3.45
C LEU A 95 -1.30 -5.33 -4.88
N ALA A 96 -1.43 -6.54 -5.42
CA ALA A 96 -1.01 -6.86 -6.78
C ALA A 96 -2.21 -7.25 -7.65
N ASN A 97 -2.34 -6.59 -8.79
CA ASN A 97 -3.31 -6.86 -9.85
C ASN A 97 -2.54 -7.40 -11.07
N TYR A 98 -2.37 -8.72 -11.11
CA TYR A 98 -1.55 -9.41 -12.10
C TYR A 98 -2.40 -10.25 -13.06
N PHE A 99 -2.39 -9.88 -14.34
CA PHE A 99 -3.15 -10.50 -15.41
C PHE A 99 -2.23 -10.81 -16.60
N PRO A 100 -1.57 -11.98 -16.60
CA PRO A 100 -0.48 -12.28 -17.52
C PRO A 100 -0.92 -12.64 -18.95
N THR A 101 -2.21 -12.84 -19.18
CA THR A 101 -2.73 -13.33 -20.46
C THR A 101 -4.11 -12.72 -20.78
N PRO A 102 -4.50 -12.67 -22.06
CA PRO A 102 -5.83 -12.22 -22.48
C PRO A 102 -6.97 -13.00 -21.82
N GLU A 103 -6.81 -14.30 -21.58
CA GLU A 103 -7.82 -15.12 -20.92
C GLU A 103 -8.07 -14.69 -19.48
N TRP A 104 -7.02 -14.28 -18.76
CA TRP A 104 -7.12 -13.76 -17.40
C TRP A 104 -7.79 -12.39 -17.37
N LEU A 105 -7.46 -11.52 -18.33
CA LEU A 105 -8.10 -10.22 -18.50
C LEU A 105 -9.61 -10.38 -18.75
N ALA A 106 -9.98 -11.23 -19.71
CA ALA A 106 -11.37 -11.51 -20.02
C ALA A 106 -12.15 -12.10 -18.84
N ALA A 107 -11.53 -13.01 -18.07
CA ALA A 107 -12.14 -13.60 -16.88
C ALA A 107 -12.36 -12.58 -15.76
N ALA A 108 -11.49 -11.58 -15.63
CA ALA A 108 -11.62 -10.48 -14.68
C ALA A 108 -12.56 -9.36 -15.17
N GLY A 109 -13.01 -9.42 -16.43
CA GLY A 109 -13.81 -8.36 -17.04
C GLY A 109 -12.99 -7.13 -17.41
N ILE A 110 -11.69 -7.28 -17.62
CA ILE A 110 -10.78 -6.21 -18.04
C ILE A 110 -10.70 -6.19 -19.57
N ALA A 111 -11.13 -5.08 -20.15
CA ALA A 111 -10.90 -4.70 -21.53
C ALA A 111 -10.46 -3.24 -21.57
N LEU A 112 -9.18 -2.95 -21.84
CA LEU A 112 -8.70 -1.59 -22.00
C LEU A 112 -8.37 -1.35 -23.47
N ASN A 113 -9.03 -0.35 -24.06
CA ASN A 113 -8.80 0.05 -25.44
C ASN A 113 -8.34 1.51 -25.50
N VAL A 114 -7.17 1.75 -26.08
CA VAL A 114 -6.50 3.05 -26.08
C VAL A 114 -6.07 3.43 -27.49
N ASP A 115 -6.48 4.61 -27.94
CA ASP A 115 -5.86 5.26 -29.10
C ASP A 115 -4.64 6.05 -28.65
N LEU A 116 -3.47 5.69 -29.17
CA LEU A 116 -2.22 6.43 -28.95
C LEU A 116 -1.89 7.21 -30.22
N ASN A 117 -1.50 8.47 -30.09
CA ASN A 117 -1.07 9.32 -31.20
C ASN A 117 0.28 9.96 -30.89
N THR A 118 1.16 10.07 -31.88
CA THR A 118 2.48 10.74 -31.79
C THR A 118 2.44 12.24 -31.49
N ASN A 119 1.25 12.86 -31.50
CA ASN A 119 1.06 14.29 -31.27
C ASN A 119 0.92 14.69 -29.79
N GLY A 120 1.22 13.77 -28.85
CA GLY A 120 1.10 14.02 -27.41
C GLY A 120 -0.31 13.79 -26.85
N ASN A 121 -1.22 13.16 -27.59
CA ASN A 121 -2.56 12.83 -27.10
C ASN A 121 -2.81 11.32 -27.04
N PHE A 122 -3.66 10.90 -26.11
CA PHE A 122 -4.24 9.57 -26.08
C PHE A 122 -5.73 9.62 -25.74
N THR A 123 -6.46 8.57 -26.11
CA THR A 123 -7.88 8.41 -25.78
C THR A 123 -8.12 7.02 -25.22
N ILE A 124 -8.68 6.93 -24.01
CA ILE A 124 -9.25 5.68 -23.49
C ILE A 124 -10.68 5.58 -23.98
N ASN A 125 -10.95 4.59 -24.82
CA ASN A 125 -12.22 4.48 -25.52
C ASN A 125 -13.36 4.03 -24.59
N GLU A 126 -14.57 4.50 -24.90
CA GLU A 126 -15.79 4.13 -24.17
C GLU A 126 -15.99 2.60 -24.16
N GLY A 127 -16.39 2.08 -23.01
CA GLY A 127 -16.50 0.63 -22.78
C GLY A 127 -15.22 -0.01 -22.27
N SER A 128 -14.14 0.76 -22.12
CA SER A 128 -12.92 0.27 -21.45
C SER A 128 -13.13 0.10 -19.94
N THR A 129 -12.32 -0.76 -19.34
CA THR A 129 -12.27 -1.04 -17.90
C THR A 129 -10.82 -1.21 -17.48
N TYR A 130 -10.45 -0.71 -16.31
CA TYR A 130 -9.07 -0.74 -15.83
C TYR A 130 -9.00 -1.14 -14.35
N PRO A 131 -8.09 -2.04 -13.95
CA PRO A 131 -7.95 -2.43 -12.54
C PRO A 131 -7.41 -1.27 -11.69
N THR A 132 -8.11 -0.99 -10.60
CA THR A 132 -7.75 0.00 -9.58
C THR A 132 -8.07 -0.55 -8.18
N THR A 133 -8.06 0.31 -7.16
CA THR A 133 -8.44 -0.01 -5.79
C THR A 133 -9.65 0.80 -5.33
N ASN A 134 -10.43 0.24 -4.41
CA ASN A 134 -11.49 0.96 -3.72
C ASN A 134 -11.44 0.62 -2.22
N LEU A 135 -11.92 1.53 -1.38
CA LEU A 135 -12.07 1.30 0.06
C LEU A 135 -13.49 0.79 0.33
N VAL A 136 -13.61 -0.45 0.81
CA VAL A 136 -14.88 -1.07 1.20
C VAL A 136 -14.77 -1.50 2.65
N ASP A 137 -15.65 -0.99 3.51
CA ASP A 137 -15.63 -1.25 4.96
C ASP A 137 -14.25 -1.00 5.59
N CYS A 138 -13.60 0.11 5.22
CA CYS A 138 -12.24 0.48 5.65
C CYS A 138 -11.15 -0.54 5.25
N VAL A 139 -11.40 -1.37 4.24
CA VAL A 139 -10.42 -2.30 3.67
C VAL A 139 -10.19 -1.96 2.20
N THR A 140 -8.92 -1.81 1.82
CA THR A 140 -8.54 -1.55 0.43
C THR A 140 -8.64 -2.86 -0.37
N VAL A 141 -9.49 -2.87 -1.39
CA VAL A 141 -9.74 -4.05 -2.25
C VAL A 141 -9.59 -3.70 -3.73
N PRO A 142 -9.23 -4.68 -4.59
CA PRO A 142 -9.26 -4.50 -6.04
C PRO A 142 -10.66 -4.13 -6.54
N SER A 143 -10.71 -3.24 -7.53
CA SER A 143 -11.92 -2.84 -8.26
C SER A 143 -11.60 -2.69 -9.74
N ILE A 144 -12.58 -2.95 -10.62
CA ILE A 144 -12.42 -2.85 -12.08
C ILE A 144 -13.56 -1.99 -12.62
N PRO A 145 -13.51 -0.65 -12.44
CA PRO A 145 -14.52 0.25 -12.97
C PRO A 145 -14.39 0.41 -14.49
N GLY A 146 -15.47 0.88 -15.10
CA GLY A 146 -15.44 1.39 -16.47
C GLY A 146 -14.70 2.73 -16.51
N VAL A 147 -13.85 2.90 -17.52
CA VAL A 147 -13.01 4.08 -17.72
C VAL A 147 -13.13 4.58 -19.16
N SER A 148 -13.07 5.89 -19.33
CA SER A 148 -13.01 6.54 -20.65
C SER A 148 -12.55 7.97 -20.47
N GLU A 149 -11.58 8.41 -21.25
CA GLU A 149 -11.06 9.78 -21.17
C GLU A 149 -10.30 10.18 -22.43
N ASN A 150 -10.01 11.47 -22.54
CA ASN A 150 -8.97 11.99 -23.41
C ASN A 150 -7.89 12.59 -22.52
N GLY A 151 -6.64 12.21 -22.76
CA GLY A 151 -5.50 12.70 -21.99
C GLY A 151 -4.33 13.09 -22.88
N THR A 152 -3.28 13.60 -22.25
CA THR A 152 -2.06 14.04 -22.92
C THR A 152 -0.82 13.40 -22.32
N TRP A 153 0.19 13.21 -23.16
CA TRP A 153 1.46 12.60 -22.83
C TRP A 153 2.64 13.39 -23.43
N THR A 154 3.84 13.17 -22.90
CA THR A 154 5.09 13.76 -23.40
C THR A 154 6.21 12.72 -23.46
N ASP A 155 7.14 12.88 -24.41
CA ASP A 155 8.42 12.15 -24.47
C ASP A 155 9.57 12.93 -23.81
N GLY A 156 9.27 14.10 -23.21
CA GLY A 156 10.27 15.00 -22.64
C GLY A 156 11.12 15.72 -23.68
N GLY A 157 10.88 15.48 -24.99
CA GLY A 157 11.70 16.01 -26.08
C GLY A 157 13.11 15.41 -26.15
N PHE A 158 13.32 14.23 -25.56
CA PHE A 158 14.60 13.51 -25.58
C PHE A 158 14.67 12.51 -26.74
N ASP A 159 15.89 12.17 -27.15
CA ASP A 159 16.11 11.17 -28.18
C ASP A 159 15.82 9.76 -27.64
N GLY A 160 15.12 8.94 -28.43
CA GLY A 160 14.86 7.55 -28.08
C GLY A 160 16.04 6.62 -28.37
N ILE A 161 16.01 5.45 -27.75
CA ILE A 161 17.00 4.39 -27.91
C ILE A 161 16.47 3.37 -28.92
N THR A 162 17.25 3.14 -29.98
CA THR A 162 16.96 2.12 -31.00
C THR A 162 17.70 0.83 -30.68
N ASN A 163 17.00 -0.31 -30.75
CA ASN A 163 17.57 -1.64 -30.65
C ASN A 163 17.31 -2.43 -31.94
N ASP A 164 18.36 -2.57 -32.76
CA ASP A 164 18.32 -3.28 -34.04
C ASP A 164 18.13 -4.81 -33.91
N THR A 165 18.41 -5.38 -32.75
CA THR A 165 18.27 -6.83 -32.54
C THR A 165 16.81 -7.19 -32.26
N ASP A 166 16.17 -6.42 -31.40
CA ASP A 166 14.79 -6.65 -30.97
C ASP A 166 13.77 -5.86 -31.80
N HIS A 167 14.24 -5.10 -32.81
CA HIS A 167 13.45 -4.18 -33.64
C HIS A 167 12.56 -3.28 -32.79
N SER A 168 13.14 -2.64 -31.77
CA SER A 168 12.41 -1.81 -30.83
C SER A 168 12.95 -0.40 -30.71
N TYR A 169 12.04 0.54 -30.45
CA TYR A 169 12.33 1.94 -30.18
C TYR A 169 11.79 2.31 -28.81
N THR A 170 12.67 2.73 -27.90
CA THR A 170 12.34 3.04 -26.50
C THR A 170 12.47 4.53 -26.25
N ILE A 171 11.43 5.14 -25.69
CA ILE A 171 11.42 6.55 -25.28
C ILE A 171 11.07 6.68 -23.80
N GLY A 172 11.54 7.77 -23.18
CA GLY A 172 10.89 8.27 -21.98
C GLY A 172 9.43 8.58 -22.30
N TRP A 173 8.53 8.27 -21.38
CA TRP A 173 7.10 8.51 -21.56
C TRP A 173 6.53 9.06 -20.27
N GLY A 174 5.80 10.18 -20.37
CA GLY A 174 5.16 10.83 -19.24
C GLY A 174 3.70 11.15 -19.53
N ILE A 175 2.85 11.06 -18.52
CA ILE A 175 1.44 11.48 -18.59
C ILE A 175 1.33 12.87 -17.98
N VAL A 176 0.77 13.81 -18.76
CA VAL A 176 0.63 15.23 -18.41
C VAL A 176 -0.79 15.55 -17.96
N GLU A 177 -1.78 14.97 -18.63
CA GLU A 177 -3.20 15.14 -18.29
C GLU A 177 -3.91 13.79 -18.40
N SER A 178 -4.46 13.34 -17.29
CA SER A 178 -5.27 12.13 -17.17
C SER A 178 -6.01 12.15 -15.83
N GLY A 179 -7.25 11.67 -15.82
CA GLY A 179 -8.04 11.37 -14.62
C GLY A 179 -8.11 9.87 -14.32
N VAL A 180 -7.58 9.00 -15.20
CA VAL A 180 -7.54 7.54 -15.02
C VAL A 180 -6.14 7.06 -14.62
N PHE A 181 -5.11 7.54 -15.31
CA PHE A 181 -3.72 7.23 -15.03
C PHE A 181 -3.07 8.33 -14.18
N ALA A 182 -2.12 7.91 -13.34
CA ALA A 182 -1.27 8.83 -12.60
C ALA A 182 -0.43 9.68 -13.55
N HIS A 183 -0.08 10.89 -13.12
CA HIS A 183 0.91 11.71 -13.82
C HIS A 183 2.32 11.22 -13.49
N PHE A 184 3.23 11.38 -14.44
CA PHE A 184 4.64 11.03 -14.27
C PHE A 184 5.45 11.63 -15.40
N ILE A 185 6.76 11.80 -15.17
CA ILE A 185 7.65 12.44 -16.15
C ILE A 185 8.19 11.44 -17.17
N ALA A 186 8.63 11.97 -18.32
CA ALA A 186 9.43 11.25 -19.29
C ALA A 186 10.94 11.45 -18.99
N PRO A 187 11.68 10.41 -18.57
CA PRO A 187 13.11 10.52 -18.32
C PRO A 187 13.92 10.51 -19.63
N ASP A 188 15.08 11.17 -19.62
CA ASP A 188 16.08 11.05 -20.69
C ASP A 188 16.82 9.71 -20.59
N LEU A 189 16.23 8.66 -21.14
CA LEU A 189 16.78 7.30 -21.03
C LEU A 189 18.18 7.15 -21.66
N GLY A 190 18.58 8.05 -22.55
CA GLY A 190 19.89 8.02 -23.19
C GLY A 190 21.02 8.52 -22.29
N ASN A 191 20.71 9.44 -21.38
CA ASN A 191 21.70 10.11 -20.53
C ASN A 191 21.51 9.86 -19.03
N TRP A 192 20.29 9.54 -18.58
CA TRP A 192 19.96 9.34 -17.17
C TRP A 192 20.15 7.90 -16.74
N THR A 193 20.54 7.71 -15.48
CA THR A 193 20.75 6.40 -14.86
C THR A 193 19.67 6.13 -13.82
N TYR A 194 19.05 4.94 -13.90
CA TYR A 194 18.06 4.50 -12.93
C TYR A 194 18.68 4.39 -11.53
N GLY A 195 17.97 4.91 -10.53
CA GLY A 195 18.41 4.98 -9.13
C GLY A 195 19.40 6.11 -8.83
N THR A 196 19.69 7.00 -9.80
CA THR A 196 20.49 8.21 -9.58
C THR A 196 19.71 9.45 -10.02
N GLU A 197 19.28 9.51 -11.27
CA GLU A 197 18.50 10.65 -11.79
C GLU A 197 16.98 10.38 -11.82
N TYR A 198 16.56 9.12 -11.98
CA TYR A 198 15.15 8.73 -11.97
C TYR A 198 14.94 7.36 -11.31
N GLY A 199 13.73 7.10 -10.80
CA GLY A 199 13.41 5.88 -10.05
C GLY A 199 13.36 6.09 -8.54
N PHE A 200 13.19 5.00 -7.78
CA PHE A 200 13.04 5.06 -6.33
C PHE A 200 14.21 5.77 -5.64
N GLY A 201 13.91 6.69 -4.73
CA GLY A 201 14.87 7.45 -3.93
C GLY A 201 15.58 8.59 -4.69
N THR A 202 15.10 8.95 -5.89
CA THR A 202 15.67 10.04 -6.70
C THR A 202 14.77 11.28 -6.66
N GLU A 203 15.17 12.40 -7.27
CA GLU A 203 14.27 13.55 -7.44
C GLU A 203 13.13 13.27 -8.43
N ASN A 204 13.31 12.31 -9.34
CA ASN A 204 12.32 11.93 -10.35
C ASN A 204 11.79 10.52 -10.13
N GLU A 205 11.08 10.33 -9.01
CA GLU A 205 10.59 9.00 -8.62
C GLU A 205 9.34 8.53 -9.39
N SER A 206 8.53 9.48 -9.87
CA SER A 206 7.38 9.20 -10.75
C SER A 206 7.79 9.37 -12.21
N TRP A 207 7.97 8.25 -12.92
CA TRP A 207 8.51 8.23 -14.28
C TRP A 207 7.90 7.10 -15.12
N GLY A 208 7.98 7.20 -16.44
CA GLY A 208 7.58 6.12 -17.34
C GLY A 208 8.44 5.98 -18.59
N ARG A 209 8.22 4.88 -19.30
CA ARG A 209 8.81 4.61 -20.61
C ARG A 209 7.83 3.89 -21.50
N LEU A 210 7.97 4.11 -22.80
CA LEU A 210 7.24 3.39 -23.83
C LEU A 210 8.24 2.69 -24.74
N ILE A 211 7.98 1.42 -25.03
CA ILE A 211 8.75 0.60 -25.96
C ILE A 211 7.83 0.25 -27.12
N SER A 212 8.15 0.71 -28.32
CA SER A 212 7.47 0.32 -29.55
C SER A 212 8.23 -0.79 -30.25
N TYR A 213 7.55 -1.85 -30.66
CA TYR A 213 8.14 -2.94 -31.44
C TYR A 213 7.74 -2.84 -32.89
N TYR A 214 8.66 -3.18 -33.79
CA TYR A 214 8.46 -3.12 -35.23
C TYR A 214 8.81 -4.46 -35.88
N ASP A 215 8.35 -4.64 -37.11
CA ASP A 215 8.82 -5.71 -37.96
C ASP A 215 10.28 -5.51 -38.42
N ASP A 216 10.85 -6.54 -39.06
CA ASP A 216 12.22 -6.54 -39.58
C ASP A 216 12.52 -5.39 -40.57
N THR A 217 11.48 -4.72 -41.06
CA THR A 217 11.59 -3.62 -42.03
C THR A 217 11.46 -2.25 -41.41
N TRP A 218 11.17 -2.15 -40.10
CA TRP A 218 10.88 -0.91 -39.39
C TRP A 218 9.70 -0.11 -39.98
N THR A 219 8.81 -0.78 -40.72
CA THR A 219 7.69 -0.10 -41.39
C THR A 219 6.35 -0.33 -40.70
N ASN A 220 6.20 -1.47 -40.02
CA ASN A 220 4.98 -1.84 -39.31
C ASN A 220 5.29 -2.01 -37.82
N SER A 221 4.59 -1.26 -36.96
CA SER A 221 4.56 -1.53 -35.51
C SER A 221 3.80 -2.83 -35.21
N LEU A 222 4.26 -3.59 -34.23
CA LEU A 222 3.68 -4.86 -33.79
C LEU A 222 2.92 -4.72 -32.48
N GLY A 223 3.23 -3.68 -31.70
CA GLY A 223 2.69 -3.46 -30.37
C GLY A 223 3.55 -2.49 -29.58
N VAL A 224 3.04 -2.12 -28.40
CA VAL A 224 3.77 -1.25 -27.46
C VAL A 224 3.71 -1.82 -26.05
N ASP A 225 4.82 -1.66 -25.32
CA ASP A 225 4.89 -1.87 -23.87
C ASP A 225 5.00 -0.51 -23.19
N ILE A 226 4.18 -0.28 -22.18
CA ILE A 226 4.25 0.91 -21.34
C ILE A 226 4.59 0.46 -19.93
N TYR A 227 5.66 1.03 -19.40
CA TYR A 227 6.07 0.86 -18.00
C TYR A 227 6.00 2.22 -17.33
N TRP A 228 5.42 2.28 -16.13
CA TRP A 228 5.54 3.46 -15.30
C TRP A 228 5.57 3.13 -13.82
N GLN A 229 6.13 4.08 -13.10
CA GLN A 229 6.11 4.15 -11.66
C GLN A 229 5.51 5.50 -11.30
N ALA A 230 4.56 5.51 -10.38
CA ALA A 230 3.99 6.72 -9.83
C ALA A 230 3.91 6.63 -8.31
N ILE A 231 4.08 7.78 -7.67
CA ILE A 231 4.20 7.90 -6.23
C ILE A 231 3.28 9.01 -5.79
N ASP A 232 2.48 8.76 -4.75
CA ASP A 232 1.61 9.78 -4.16
C ASP A 232 2.38 11.09 -3.92
N GLY A 233 1.87 12.18 -4.46
CA GLY A 233 2.59 13.43 -4.54
C GLY A 233 2.02 14.39 -5.57
N PRO A 234 2.36 15.69 -5.50
CA PRO A 234 1.91 16.67 -6.50
C PRO A 234 2.38 16.32 -7.91
N ALA A 235 3.53 15.66 -8.04
CA ALA A 235 4.08 15.23 -9.33
C ALA A 235 3.25 14.13 -10.02
N SER A 236 2.53 13.31 -9.25
CA SER A 236 1.66 12.25 -9.79
C SER A 236 0.19 12.61 -9.84
N GLY A 237 -0.21 13.68 -9.14
CA GLY A 237 -1.61 14.02 -8.95
C GLY A 237 -2.37 12.98 -8.10
N LEU A 238 -1.65 12.08 -7.41
CA LEU A 238 -2.23 11.06 -6.54
C LEU A 238 -2.00 11.41 -5.07
N GLY A 239 -2.98 11.07 -4.22
CA GLY A 239 -2.85 11.22 -2.77
C GLY A 239 -2.63 12.67 -2.32
N VAL A 240 -3.20 13.63 -3.05
CA VAL A 240 -3.12 15.07 -2.75
C VAL A 240 -4.53 15.56 -2.41
N VAL A 241 -4.66 16.32 -1.33
CA VAL A 241 -5.93 16.94 -0.93
C VAL A 241 -6.36 17.96 -1.98
N ASP A 242 -7.54 17.76 -2.53
CA ASP A 242 -8.14 18.68 -3.48
C ASP A 242 -9.61 19.02 -3.13
N PRO A 243 -10.21 20.07 -3.72
CA PRO A 243 -11.58 20.51 -3.40
C PRO A 243 -12.70 19.47 -3.59
N THR A 244 -12.41 18.34 -4.23
CA THR A 244 -13.35 17.22 -4.41
C THR A 244 -13.33 16.25 -3.24
N ASP A 245 -12.36 16.34 -2.33
CA ASP A 245 -12.26 15.48 -1.16
C ASP A 245 -13.33 15.74 -0.11
N THR A 246 -13.78 14.66 0.51
CA THR A 246 -14.85 14.71 1.54
C THR A 246 -14.43 15.43 2.83
N LEU A 247 -13.12 15.48 3.12
CA LEU A 247 -12.54 16.16 4.28
C LEU A 247 -11.73 17.40 3.90
N TYR A 248 -11.97 17.97 2.71
CA TYR A 248 -11.26 19.14 2.22
C TYR A 248 -11.40 20.34 3.17
N THR A 249 -10.26 20.97 3.49
CA THR A 249 -10.22 22.33 4.03
C THR A 249 -9.23 23.17 3.22
N PRO A 250 -9.45 24.49 3.05
CA PRO A 250 -8.50 25.35 2.34
C PRO A 250 -7.09 25.37 2.94
N GLU A 251 -6.94 24.98 4.21
CA GLU A 251 -5.65 24.90 4.91
C GLU A 251 -4.88 23.61 4.59
N THR A 252 -5.58 22.56 4.13
CA THR A 252 -5.00 21.26 3.78
C THR A 252 -4.84 21.06 2.28
N GLU A 253 -5.32 22.00 1.44
CA GLU A 253 -5.18 21.95 -0.02
C GLU A 253 -3.73 21.73 -0.44
N GLY A 254 -3.48 20.75 -1.31
CA GLY A 254 -2.13 20.40 -1.75
C GLY A 254 -1.32 19.59 -0.74
N SER A 255 -1.77 19.44 0.50
CA SER A 255 -1.21 18.47 1.45
C SER A 255 -1.49 17.06 0.98
N LEU A 256 -0.68 16.11 1.43
CA LEU A 256 -0.83 14.73 1.01
C LEU A 256 -1.79 13.98 1.92
N ASN A 257 -2.74 13.26 1.32
CA ASN A 257 -3.62 12.35 2.02
C ASN A 257 -3.76 11.07 1.20
N SER A 258 -3.48 9.95 1.85
CA SER A 258 -3.80 8.62 1.32
C SER A 258 -4.31 7.76 2.46
N ILE A 259 -5.32 6.96 2.18
CA ILE A 259 -5.90 6.03 3.15
C ILE A 259 -5.66 4.61 2.64
N TYR A 260 -5.05 3.78 3.49
CA TYR A 260 -4.95 2.35 3.26
C TYR A 260 -5.63 1.59 4.40
N GLY A 261 -6.51 0.68 4.01
CA GLY A 261 -7.27 -0.16 4.90
C GLY A 261 -6.83 -1.62 4.81
N THR A 262 -6.57 -2.26 5.95
CA THR A 262 -6.29 -3.70 6.01
C THR A 262 -7.36 -4.43 6.84
N ALA A 263 -7.72 -5.64 6.41
CA ALA A 263 -8.66 -6.49 7.14
C ALA A 263 -7.98 -7.36 8.20
N THR A 264 -6.65 -7.40 8.20
CA THR A 264 -5.85 -8.31 9.02
C THR A 264 -4.64 -7.62 9.59
N VAL A 265 -4.20 -8.10 10.74
CA VAL A 265 -2.96 -7.67 11.41
C VAL A 265 -2.05 -8.88 11.64
N PRO A 266 -0.73 -8.69 11.75
CA PRO A 266 0.18 -9.77 12.04
C PRO A 266 -0.14 -10.49 13.35
N GLY A 267 0.04 -11.79 13.36
CA GLY A 267 -0.04 -12.60 14.55
C GLY A 267 0.46 -14.01 14.28
N ASP A 268 0.08 -14.94 15.15
CA ASP A 268 0.53 -16.31 15.02
C ASP A 268 -0.43 -17.32 15.66
N SER A 269 -0.19 -18.59 15.35
CA SER A 269 -1.04 -19.71 15.74
C SER A 269 -0.49 -20.62 16.84
N ILE A 270 0.73 -20.36 17.33
CA ILE A 270 1.48 -21.30 18.19
C ILE A 270 2.11 -20.69 19.43
N THR A 271 2.29 -19.38 19.56
CA THR A 271 2.92 -18.72 20.71
C THR A 271 2.23 -19.11 22.01
N ILE A 272 0.89 -19.04 22.05
CA ILE A 272 0.10 -19.47 23.22
C ILE A 272 0.32 -20.95 23.53
N LEU A 273 0.39 -21.82 22.51
CA LEU A 273 0.60 -23.26 22.70
C LEU A 273 2.01 -23.57 23.21
N LEU A 274 3.02 -22.89 22.68
CA LEU A 274 4.42 -23.02 23.09
C LEU A 274 4.61 -22.51 24.52
N ALA A 275 4.03 -21.36 24.86
CA ALA A 275 4.03 -20.83 26.21
C ALA A 275 3.32 -21.77 27.20
N ALA A 276 2.18 -22.35 26.82
CA ALA A 276 1.49 -23.34 27.66
C ALA A 276 2.34 -24.60 27.90
N ALA A 277 3.06 -25.08 26.89
CA ALA A 277 3.99 -26.20 27.03
C ALA A 277 5.19 -25.85 27.93
N ALA A 278 5.72 -24.63 27.81
CA ALA A 278 6.79 -24.13 28.67
C ALA A 278 6.32 -24.01 30.14
N ALA A 279 5.15 -23.42 30.37
CA ALA A 279 4.53 -23.26 31.68
C ALA A 279 4.39 -24.58 32.44
N ALA A 280 4.05 -25.67 31.73
CA ALA A 280 3.94 -27.01 32.33
C ALA A 280 5.26 -27.49 32.98
N ASN A 281 6.42 -27.07 32.47
CA ASN A 281 7.72 -27.39 33.07
C ASN A 281 7.95 -26.66 34.41
N TYR A 282 7.27 -25.52 34.61
CA TYR A 282 7.28 -24.75 35.84
C TYR A 282 6.15 -25.16 36.80
N GLY A 283 5.35 -26.18 36.45
CA GLY A 283 4.18 -26.60 37.23
C GLY A 283 3.01 -25.62 37.14
N LEU A 284 3.04 -24.72 36.17
CA LEU A 284 1.99 -23.74 35.90
C LEU A 284 1.03 -24.29 34.83
N THR A 285 -0.21 -23.83 34.84
CA THR A 285 -1.22 -24.20 33.84
C THR A 285 -1.73 -22.93 33.16
N ILE A 286 -1.46 -22.81 31.87
CA ILE A 286 -2.08 -21.79 31.02
C ILE A 286 -3.37 -22.37 30.46
N ASN A 287 -4.47 -21.63 30.62
CA ASN A 287 -5.75 -22.01 30.04
C ASN A 287 -5.74 -21.71 28.54
N VAL A 288 -5.51 -22.73 27.72
CA VAL A 288 -5.62 -22.60 26.27
C VAL A 288 -7.09 -22.66 25.88
N PRO A 289 -7.61 -21.66 25.12
CA PRO A 289 -8.97 -21.71 24.58
C PRO A 289 -9.23 -23.02 23.83
N ALA A 290 -10.33 -23.71 24.19
CA ALA A 290 -10.72 -24.97 23.55
C ALA A 290 -11.73 -24.77 22.41
N ASP A 291 -12.54 -23.72 22.48
CA ASP A 291 -13.63 -23.45 21.54
C ASP A 291 -13.16 -22.68 20.29
N ASN A 292 -12.07 -21.92 20.41
CA ASN A 292 -11.44 -21.20 19.30
C ASN A 292 -9.95 -21.53 19.25
N PRO A 293 -9.35 -21.57 18.05
CA PRO A 293 -7.90 -21.65 17.91
C PRO A 293 -7.19 -20.57 18.75
N PRO A 294 -6.12 -20.91 19.50
CA PRO A 294 -5.42 -19.99 20.39
C PRO A 294 -4.44 -19.12 19.61
N TYR A 295 -4.98 -18.29 18.73
CA TYR A 295 -4.20 -17.37 17.91
C TYR A 295 -3.87 -16.11 18.70
N MET A 296 -2.65 -15.61 18.55
CA MET A 296 -2.17 -14.43 19.26
C MET A 296 -1.91 -13.30 18.28
N PHE A 297 -2.39 -12.10 18.60
CA PHE A 297 -1.98 -10.90 17.86
C PHE A 297 -0.54 -10.52 18.21
N GLY A 298 0.24 -10.12 17.20
CA GLY A 298 1.63 -9.66 17.38
C GLY A 298 2.62 -10.72 17.89
N GLY A 299 2.22 -11.98 18.05
CA GLY A 299 3.12 -13.01 18.55
C GLY A 299 4.14 -13.48 17.52
N GLU A 300 5.31 -13.91 17.99
CA GLU A 300 6.47 -14.25 17.15
C GLU A 300 6.36 -15.63 16.49
N GLY A 301 5.38 -16.44 16.91
CA GLY A 301 5.27 -17.84 16.52
C GLY A 301 6.38 -18.68 17.17
N GLY A 302 6.99 -19.57 16.39
CA GLY A 302 8.01 -20.49 16.90
C GLY A 302 9.02 -20.86 15.83
N ALA A 303 10.28 -20.48 16.02
CA ALA A 303 11.40 -20.77 15.11
C ALA A 303 11.04 -20.57 13.61
N GLY A 304 10.34 -19.48 13.29
CA GLY A 304 9.91 -19.15 11.92
C GLY A 304 8.68 -19.93 11.41
N THR A 305 7.92 -20.56 12.31
CA THR A 305 6.66 -21.24 12.00
C THR A 305 5.49 -20.61 12.76
N GLY A 306 4.29 -20.78 12.22
CA GLY A 306 3.05 -20.40 12.90
C GLY A 306 2.61 -18.96 12.72
N THR A 307 3.44 -18.07 12.16
CA THR A 307 3.06 -16.70 11.80
C THR A 307 2.00 -16.67 10.72
N THR A 308 1.04 -15.77 10.84
CA THR A 308 -0.09 -15.60 9.92
C THR A 308 -0.72 -14.22 10.09
N ASP A 309 -1.50 -13.79 9.10
CA ASP A 309 -2.36 -12.62 9.23
C ASP A 309 -3.69 -13.01 9.91
N LEU A 310 -4.09 -12.24 10.92
CA LEU A 310 -5.24 -12.52 11.76
C LEU A 310 -6.31 -11.43 11.63
N ARG A 311 -7.58 -11.87 11.57
CA ARG A 311 -8.76 -10.99 11.72
C ARG A 311 -9.30 -10.95 13.15
N TRP A 312 -8.91 -11.94 13.94
CA TRP A 312 -9.31 -12.14 15.33
C TRP A 312 -8.19 -12.93 16.01
N GLY A 313 -8.01 -12.70 17.31
CA GLY A 313 -6.94 -13.28 18.09
C GLY A 313 -7.06 -12.88 19.56
N TYR A 314 -6.16 -13.43 20.37
CA TYR A 314 -6.04 -13.12 21.78
C TYR A 314 -4.84 -12.21 22.03
N VAL A 315 -4.99 -11.38 23.05
CA VAL A 315 -3.89 -10.65 23.68
C VAL A 315 -3.34 -11.54 24.78
N PHE A 316 -2.07 -11.90 24.66
CA PHE A 316 -1.43 -12.85 25.54
C PHE A 316 -0.03 -12.34 25.87
N ASP A 317 0.27 -12.20 27.16
CA ASP A 317 1.52 -11.60 27.63
C ASP A 317 2.15 -12.47 28.73
N PRO A 318 2.85 -13.56 28.34
CA PRO A 318 3.41 -14.51 29.30
C PRO A 318 4.75 -14.07 29.89
N SER A 319 5.41 -13.05 29.33
CA SER A 319 6.65 -12.45 29.85
C SER A 319 6.41 -11.09 30.54
N GLY A 320 5.22 -10.49 30.40
CA GLY A 320 4.92 -9.18 30.99
C GLY A 320 5.44 -7.99 30.18
N ASP A 321 5.92 -8.22 28.96
CA ASP A 321 6.51 -7.18 28.13
C ASP A 321 5.46 -6.35 27.39
N LEU A 322 4.28 -6.93 27.11
CA LEU A 322 3.23 -6.26 26.33
C LEU A 322 2.53 -5.16 27.14
N ILE A 323 2.29 -5.40 28.44
CA ILE A 323 1.62 -4.44 29.34
C ILE A 323 2.64 -3.69 30.22
N GLY A 324 3.92 -4.03 30.08
CA GLY A 324 5.03 -3.41 30.77
C GLY A 324 5.26 -3.97 32.18
N GLY A 325 6.53 -3.98 32.59
CA GLY A 325 6.95 -4.49 33.89
C GLY A 325 7.64 -5.85 33.86
N GLY A 326 7.63 -6.54 32.73
CA GLY A 326 8.36 -7.79 32.50
C GLY A 326 9.88 -7.61 32.36
N ASP A 327 10.61 -8.67 32.68
CA ASP A 327 12.06 -8.78 32.51
C ASP A 327 12.47 -9.57 31.25
N GLY A 328 11.50 -9.88 30.38
CA GLY A 328 11.68 -10.70 29.19
C GLY A 328 11.82 -12.20 29.47
N GLU A 329 11.75 -12.63 30.73
CA GLU A 329 11.78 -14.04 31.11
C GLU A 329 10.36 -14.57 31.30
N LEU A 330 10.10 -15.79 30.82
CA LEU A 330 8.78 -16.42 30.97
C LEU A 330 8.57 -16.87 32.42
N PHE A 331 7.46 -16.44 33.01
CA PHE A 331 6.97 -16.91 34.31
C PHE A 331 7.90 -16.58 35.48
N SER A 332 8.60 -15.44 35.42
CA SER A 332 9.47 -14.90 36.47
C SER A 332 8.67 -14.28 37.62
N GLY A 333 7.38 -14.01 37.42
CA GLY A 333 6.42 -13.57 38.44
C GLY A 333 6.30 -12.06 38.59
N ASP A 334 6.91 -11.29 37.70
CA ASP A 334 6.66 -9.86 37.53
C ASP A 334 5.60 -9.56 36.47
N GLU A 335 4.99 -10.60 35.87
CA GLU A 335 4.03 -10.40 34.77
C GLU A 335 2.71 -9.78 35.25
N GLY A 336 2.35 -8.65 34.64
CA GLY A 336 1.14 -7.90 34.96
C GLY A 336 -0.17 -8.68 34.76
N LEU A 337 -0.19 -9.77 33.98
CA LEU A 337 -1.37 -10.63 33.75
C LEU A 337 -1.33 -11.98 34.48
N GLN A 338 -0.38 -12.20 35.39
CA GLN A 338 -0.26 -13.51 36.04
C GLN A 338 -1.54 -13.93 36.79
N PHE A 339 -2.24 -12.98 37.43
CA PHE A 339 -3.46 -13.26 38.20
C PHE A 339 -4.70 -13.54 37.33
N THR A 340 -4.68 -13.20 36.02
CA THR A 340 -5.76 -13.54 35.08
C THR A 340 -5.54 -14.89 34.40
N GLY A 341 -4.38 -15.52 34.63
CA GLY A 341 -3.95 -16.68 33.87
C GLY A 341 -3.41 -16.33 32.49
N TYR A 342 -2.75 -15.17 32.36
CA TYR A 342 -1.98 -14.69 31.19
C TYR A 342 -2.78 -14.11 30.02
N TYR A 343 -4.10 -13.95 30.17
CA TYR A 343 -4.94 -13.31 29.17
C TYR A 343 -5.62 -12.08 29.73
N LEU A 344 -5.78 -11.07 28.88
CA LEU A 344 -6.69 -9.99 29.18
C LEU A 344 -8.12 -10.49 28.94
N THR A 345 -8.97 -10.40 29.96
CA THR A 345 -10.38 -10.80 29.86
C THR A 345 -11.27 -9.62 30.15
N TYR A 346 -12.46 -9.60 29.53
CA TYR A 346 -13.50 -8.60 29.77
C TYR A 346 -13.75 -8.36 31.28
N ASN A 347 -13.88 -9.45 32.05
CA ASN A 347 -14.18 -9.35 33.48
C ASN A 347 -13.02 -8.75 34.28
N PHE A 348 -11.78 -9.09 33.92
CA PHE A 348 -10.62 -8.50 34.58
C PHE A 348 -10.54 -6.99 34.32
N LEU A 349 -10.66 -6.57 33.06
CA LEU A 349 -10.62 -5.16 32.67
C LEU A 349 -11.67 -4.33 33.39
N ASN A 350 -12.95 -4.76 33.39
CA ASN A 350 -14.00 -4.06 34.12
C ASN A 350 -13.71 -3.95 35.62
N THR A 351 -13.10 -4.98 36.21
CA THR A 351 -12.76 -4.97 37.64
C THR A 351 -11.58 -4.03 37.92
N ALA A 352 -10.55 -4.04 37.09
CA ALA A 352 -9.40 -3.16 37.20
C ALA A 352 -9.83 -1.68 37.12
N LEU A 353 -10.71 -1.34 36.18
CA LEU A 353 -11.25 0.01 36.02
C LEU A 353 -12.14 0.42 37.18
N ALA A 354 -13.05 -0.45 37.64
CA ALA A 354 -13.88 -0.16 38.81
C ALA A 354 -13.05 0.08 40.08
N ILE A 355 -11.88 -0.57 40.20
CA ILE A 355 -10.93 -0.31 41.28
C ILE A 355 -10.25 1.05 41.08
N GLN A 356 -9.82 1.39 39.86
CA GLN A 356 -9.21 2.69 39.56
C GLN A 356 -10.17 3.85 39.87
N GLU A 357 -11.39 3.80 39.35
CA GLU A 357 -12.43 4.82 39.62
C GLU A 357 -12.69 4.95 41.13
N GLY A 358 -12.76 3.81 41.84
CA GLY A 358 -12.96 3.81 43.30
C GLY A 358 -11.77 4.34 44.11
N VAL A 359 -10.56 4.37 43.54
CA VAL A 359 -9.36 4.95 44.15
C VAL A 359 -9.25 6.45 43.84
N GLU A 360 -9.66 6.89 42.65
CA GLU A 360 -9.68 8.31 42.28
C GLU A 360 -10.77 9.10 43.04
N ASP A 361 -11.88 8.45 43.41
CA ASP A 361 -12.96 9.03 44.23
C ASP A 361 -12.71 8.99 45.75
N ALA A 362 -11.57 8.44 46.22
CA ALA A 362 -11.20 8.28 47.63
C ALA A 362 -10.15 9.30 48.10
#